data_AF-A0A7K4A4B7-F1
#
_entry.id   AF-A0A7K4A4B7-F1
#
_cell.length_a   1.000
_cell.length_b   1.000
_cell.length_c   1.000
_cell.angle_alpha   90.00
_cell.angle_beta   90.00
_cell.angle_gamma   90.00
#
_symmetry.space_group_name_H-M   'P 1'
#
loop_
_entity.id
_entity.type
_entity.pdbx_description
1 polymer ?
#
loop_
_entity_poly.entity_id
_entity_poly.type
_entity_poly.pdbx_seq_one_letter_code
_entity_poly.pdbx_strand_id
1 'polypeptide(L)'
;MMSRLCTLFLVAFLVFLCGCTTPEVRPGLSPEELGTLQDQVREFMENPGYTINVNNITVQEGVLQITNHNTSFLINPVDYSVLRAEFSGQDAVYSIANTSLHTRAVDGIQTFFQNDSFDPVITKAVFDDDRYEIEGPGMFFRVNATTGTVVSFRLIGNDSVQALNGSEQYAGAREALNSTL
;
A
#
# COMPACT_ATOMS: atom_id res chain seq x y z
N MET A 1 30.51 56.50 15.88
CA MET A 1 29.75 56.24 14.64
C MET A 1 30.47 55.22 13.75
N MET A 2 30.78 54.05 14.32
CA MET A 2 31.12 52.81 13.61
C MET A 2 29.80 52.06 13.44
N SER A 3 29.11 52.34 12.35
CA SER A 3 29.16 51.53 11.13
C SER A 3 28.17 50.37 11.23
N ARG A 4 26.91 50.78 11.16
CA ARG A 4 25.72 49.98 10.81
C ARG A 4 25.90 49.16 9.50
N LEU A 5 27.06 49.22 8.84
CA LEU A 5 27.43 48.35 7.72
C LEU A 5 27.75 46.90 8.16
N CYS A 6 28.24 46.65 9.37
CA CYS A 6 28.51 45.26 9.81
C CYS A 6 27.21 44.47 10.06
N THR A 7 26.14 45.13 10.49
CA THR A 7 24.84 44.48 10.71
C THR A 7 24.07 44.23 9.41
N LEU A 8 24.28 45.04 8.37
CA LEU A 8 23.67 44.82 7.05
C LEU A 8 24.32 43.64 6.30
N PHE A 9 25.62 43.40 6.47
CA PHE A 9 26.30 42.24 5.87
C PHE A 9 25.89 40.90 6.50
N LEU A 10 25.55 40.89 7.80
CA LEU A 10 25.18 39.65 8.50
C LEU A 10 23.75 39.19 8.20
N VAL A 11 22.84 40.11 7.86
CA VAL A 11 21.47 39.77 7.45
C VAL A 11 21.43 39.30 6.00
N ALA A 12 22.29 39.82 5.13
CA ALA A 12 22.39 39.35 3.74
C ALA A 12 22.94 37.92 3.62
N PHE A 13 23.78 37.47 4.57
CA PHE A 13 24.33 36.11 4.59
C PHE A 13 23.35 35.07 5.18
N LEU A 14 22.41 35.50 6.04
CA LEU A 14 21.37 34.62 6.61
C LEU A 14 20.19 34.39 5.66
N VAL A 15 19.96 35.28 4.68
CA VAL A 15 18.96 35.05 3.62
C VAL A 15 19.49 34.06 2.56
N PHE A 16 20.80 33.81 2.50
CA PHE A 16 21.41 32.84 1.58
C PHE A 16 21.41 31.39 2.09
N LEU A 17 21.06 31.16 3.36
CA LEU A 17 20.94 29.82 3.96
C LEU A 17 19.49 29.37 4.22
N CYS A 18 18.52 30.26 4.03
CA CYS A 18 17.17 29.85 3.68
C CYS A 18 17.18 29.50 2.19
N GLY A 19 17.82 28.38 1.86
CA GLY A 19 17.47 27.66 0.66
C GLY A 19 15.98 27.36 0.75
N CYS A 20 15.17 28.25 0.16
CA CYS A 20 13.95 27.84 -0.49
C CYS A 20 14.40 26.80 -1.50
N THR A 21 14.49 25.54 -1.07
CA THR A 21 14.21 24.43 -1.95
C THR A 21 12.81 24.72 -2.44
N THR A 22 12.71 25.42 -3.58
CA THR A 22 11.57 25.27 -4.45
C THR A 22 11.27 23.78 -4.44
N PRO A 23 10.07 23.33 -4.02
CA PRO A 23 9.73 21.93 -4.22
C PRO A 23 9.99 21.69 -5.70
N GLU A 24 10.89 20.74 -6.00
CA GLU A 24 11.10 20.28 -7.37
C GLU A 24 9.71 19.93 -7.89
N VAL A 25 9.16 20.80 -8.72
CA VAL A 25 7.96 20.53 -9.48
C VAL A 25 8.38 19.40 -10.40
N ARG A 26 8.14 18.14 -10.01
CA ARG A 26 8.48 17.06 -10.92
C ARG A 26 7.58 17.23 -12.15
N PRO A 27 8.16 17.41 -13.35
CA PRO A 27 7.41 17.80 -14.53
C PRO A 27 6.61 16.62 -15.07
N GLY A 28 5.69 16.92 -16.00
CA GLY A 28 5.06 15.90 -16.83
C GLY A 28 6.13 14.97 -17.39
N LEU A 29 6.03 13.70 -17.04
CA LEU A 29 6.89 12.64 -17.52
C LEU A 29 6.94 12.68 -19.06
N SER A 30 8.12 12.49 -19.64
CA SER A 30 8.24 12.35 -21.10
C SER A 30 7.46 11.13 -21.59
N PRO A 31 7.11 11.03 -22.88
CA PRO A 31 6.37 9.88 -23.41
C PRO A 31 7.05 8.53 -23.15
N GLU A 32 8.38 8.50 -23.12
CA GLU A 32 9.17 7.29 -22.84
C GLU A 32 9.09 6.89 -21.36
N GLU A 33 9.21 7.87 -20.46
CA GLU A 33 9.04 7.65 -19.01
C GLU A 33 7.62 7.21 -18.66
N LEU A 34 6.60 7.80 -19.32
CA LEU A 34 5.21 7.38 -19.18
C LEU A 34 5.00 5.94 -19.66
N GLY A 35 5.61 5.56 -20.78
CA GLY A 35 5.57 4.19 -21.28
C GLY A 35 6.18 3.22 -20.27
N THR A 36 7.37 3.53 -19.78
CA THR A 36 8.09 2.71 -18.79
C THR A 36 7.30 2.56 -17.49
N LEU A 37 6.76 3.66 -16.97
CA LEU A 37 5.90 3.65 -15.79
C LEU A 37 4.67 2.76 -16.00
N GLN A 38 4.00 2.90 -17.14
CA GLN A 38 2.82 2.11 -17.45
C GLN A 38 3.16 0.61 -17.57
N ASP A 39 4.33 0.26 -18.10
CA ASP A 39 4.81 -1.12 -18.19
C ASP A 39 5.15 -1.70 -16.82
N GLN A 40 5.81 -0.95 -15.95
CA GLN A 40 6.09 -1.37 -14.57
C GLN A 40 4.81 -1.63 -13.77
N VAL A 41 3.78 -0.81 -13.96
CA VAL A 41 2.48 -1.03 -13.30
C VAL A 41 1.77 -2.26 -13.88
N ARG A 42 1.86 -2.53 -15.19
CA ARG A 42 1.30 -3.77 -15.78
C ARG A 42 2.00 -5.01 -15.28
N GLU A 43 3.32 -4.95 -15.12
CA GLU A 43 4.13 -6.01 -14.55
C GLU A 43 3.71 -6.30 -13.11
N PHE A 44 3.62 -5.26 -12.27
CA PHE A 44 3.12 -5.38 -10.90
C PHE A 44 1.71 -5.96 -10.82
N MET A 45 0.82 -5.54 -11.72
CA MET A 45 -0.56 -6.02 -11.79
C MET A 45 -0.70 -7.39 -12.46
N GLU A 46 0.40 -7.96 -12.97
CA GLU A 46 0.43 -9.21 -13.75
C GLU A 46 -0.62 -9.22 -14.87
N ASN A 47 -0.88 -8.05 -15.46
CA ASN A 47 -1.95 -7.83 -16.41
C ASN A 47 -1.50 -6.87 -17.53
N PRO A 48 -1.17 -7.38 -18.73
CA PRO A 48 -0.69 -6.55 -19.84
C PRO A 48 -1.76 -5.59 -20.38
N GLY A 49 -3.05 -5.88 -20.13
CA GLY A 49 -4.16 -5.01 -20.49
C GLY A 49 -4.46 -3.91 -19.46
N TYR A 50 -3.79 -3.92 -18.29
CA TYR A 50 -4.03 -2.92 -17.27
C TYR A 50 -3.52 -1.55 -17.71
N THR A 51 -4.33 -0.53 -17.48
CA THR A 51 -4.01 0.86 -17.80
C THR A 51 -4.37 1.75 -16.63
N ILE A 52 -3.46 2.62 -16.23
CA ILE A 52 -3.72 3.61 -15.19
C ILE A 52 -3.89 4.99 -15.78
N ASN A 53 -4.70 5.82 -15.13
CA ASN A 53 -4.80 7.22 -15.47
C ASN A 53 -3.61 7.98 -14.88
N VAL A 54 -2.62 8.27 -15.74
CA VAL A 54 -1.38 8.99 -15.40
C VAL A 54 -1.53 10.52 -15.43
N ASN A 55 -2.74 11.06 -15.64
CA ASN A 55 -2.95 12.51 -15.70
C ASN A 55 -2.81 13.21 -14.35
N ASN A 56 -2.93 12.46 -13.24
CA ASN A 56 -2.88 12.97 -11.87
C ASN A 56 -1.65 12.43 -11.12
N ILE A 57 -0.47 12.57 -11.72
CA ILE A 57 0.78 12.25 -11.03
C ILE A 57 1.18 13.44 -10.14
N THR A 58 1.35 13.17 -8.85
CA THR A 58 1.93 14.12 -7.89
C THR A 58 3.28 13.60 -7.40
N VAL A 59 4.09 14.50 -6.82
CA VAL A 59 5.30 14.09 -6.11
C VAL A 59 5.16 14.43 -4.64
N GLN A 60 5.34 13.40 -3.82
CA GLN A 60 5.30 13.50 -2.37
C GLN A 60 6.56 12.84 -1.83
N GLU A 61 7.32 13.56 -1.01
CA GLU A 61 8.51 13.00 -0.33
C GLU A 61 9.53 12.34 -1.29
N GLY A 62 9.61 12.83 -2.53
CA GLY A 62 10.52 12.29 -3.55
C GLY A 62 10.01 11.04 -4.27
N VAL A 63 8.81 10.53 -3.96
CA VAL A 63 8.16 9.47 -4.73
C VAL A 63 7.08 10.02 -5.63
N LEU A 64 6.82 9.33 -6.75
CA LEU A 64 5.64 9.58 -7.55
C LEU A 64 4.42 8.98 -6.86
N GLN A 65 3.34 9.73 -6.83
CA GLN A 65 2.06 9.22 -6.39
C GLN A 65 1.05 9.33 -7.52
N ILE A 66 0.31 8.25 -7.75
CA ILE A 66 -0.77 8.17 -8.73
C ILE A 66 -2.02 7.77 -7.98
N THR A 67 -2.95 8.71 -7.84
CA THR A 67 -4.20 8.50 -7.12
C THR A 67 -5.37 8.51 -8.09
N ASN A 68 -6.05 7.37 -8.18
CA ASN A 68 -7.35 7.22 -8.83
C ASN A 68 -8.44 7.11 -7.76
N HIS A 69 -9.69 6.91 -8.18
CA HIS A 69 -10.83 6.90 -7.26
C HIS A 69 -10.68 5.87 -6.12
N ASN A 70 -10.27 4.66 -6.46
CA ASN A 70 -10.22 3.50 -5.58
C ASN A 70 -8.86 2.79 -5.56
N THR A 71 -7.86 3.36 -6.25
CA THR A 71 -6.51 2.82 -6.32
C THR A 71 -5.48 3.92 -6.12
N SER A 72 -4.38 3.62 -5.45
CA SER A 72 -3.26 4.53 -5.26
C SER A 72 -1.95 3.77 -5.43
N PHE A 73 -1.00 4.35 -6.16
CA PHE A 73 0.34 3.80 -6.35
C PHE A 73 1.39 4.80 -5.87
N LEU A 74 2.36 4.33 -5.10
CA LEU A 74 3.63 5.03 -4.86
C LEU A 74 4.70 4.37 -5.72
N ILE A 75 5.33 5.16 -6.57
CA ILE A 75 6.24 4.71 -7.61
C ILE A 75 7.63 5.33 -7.37
N ASN A 76 8.67 4.50 -7.45
CA ASN A 76 10.05 4.96 -7.41
C ASN A 76 10.33 5.84 -8.64
N PRO A 77 10.81 7.09 -8.47
CA PRO A 77 11.00 8.00 -9.58
C PRO A 77 12.13 7.60 -10.54
N VAL A 78 13.05 6.71 -10.12
CA VAL A 78 14.28 6.35 -10.84
C VAL A 78 14.04 5.22 -11.84
N ASP A 79 13.38 4.14 -11.39
CA ASP A 79 13.14 2.93 -12.18
C ASP A 79 11.66 2.67 -12.46
N TYR A 80 10.77 3.52 -11.93
CA TYR A 80 9.31 3.42 -12.03
C TYR A 80 8.70 2.15 -11.43
N SER A 81 9.44 1.43 -10.57
CA SER A 81 8.93 0.29 -9.82
C SER A 81 7.85 0.72 -8.81
N VAL A 82 6.90 -0.18 -8.57
CA VAL A 82 5.83 0.01 -7.57
C VAL A 82 6.41 -0.24 -6.18
N LEU A 83 6.48 0.80 -5.35
CA LEU A 83 6.90 0.71 -3.95
C LEU A 83 5.74 0.34 -3.03
N ARG A 84 4.57 0.92 -3.32
CA ARG A 84 3.34 0.69 -2.57
C ARG A 84 2.15 0.76 -3.51
N ALA A 85 1.17 -0.11 -3.31
CA ALA A 85 -0.12 -0.04 -4.00
C ALA A 85 -1.26 -0.27 -3.03
N GLU A 86 -2.31 0.54 -3.14
CA GLU A 86 -3.54 0.41 -2.35
C GLU A 86 -4.74 0.22 -3.29
N PHE A 87 -5.61 -0.73 -2.95
CA PHE A 87 -6.83 -1.07 -3.65
C PHE A 87 -7.97 -1.06 -2.63
N SER A 88 -8.89 -0.11 -2.75
CA SER A 88 -9.97 0.13 -1.78
C SER A 88 -11.33 -0.01 -2.44
N GLY A 89 -12.16 -0.93 -1.96
CA GLY A 89 -13.45 -1.28 -2.55
C GLY A 89 -13.37 -2.52 -3.44
N GLN A 90 -14.52 -3.19 -3.62
CA GLN A 90 -14.61 -4.50 -4.28
C GLN A 90 -14.07 -4.49 -5.71
N ASP A 91 -14.38 -3.47 -6.52
CA ASP A 91 -13.90 -3.39 -7.91
C ASP A 91 -12.38 -3.29 -8.00
N ALA A 92 -11.75 -2.52 -7.10
CA ALA A 92 -10.30 -2.38 -7.04
C ALA A 92 -9.63 -3.68 -6.60
N VAL A 93 -10.18 -4.32 -5.56
CA VAL A 93 -9.69 -5.62 -5.07
C VAL A 93 -9.86 -6.70 -6.13
N TYR A 94 -10.96 -6.70 -6.87
CA TYR A 94 -11.18 -7.66 -7.96
C TYR A 94 -10.11 -7.52 -9.06
N SER A 95 -9.62 -6.31 -9.31
CA SER A 95 -8.57 -6.07 -10.32
C SER A 95 -7.22 -6.74 -10.00
N ILE A 96 -6.98 -7.09 -8.73
CA ILE A 96 -5.76 -7.77 -8.27
C ILE A 96 -5.98 -9.23 -7.86
N ALA A 97 -7.21 -9.75 -7.93
CA ALA A 97 -7.54 -11.06 -7.40
C ALA A 97 -6.71 -12.21 -8.00
N ASN A 98 -6.26 -12.04 -9.25
CA ASN A 98 -5.45 -13.02 -9.98
C ASN A 98 -3.93 -12.75 -9.90
N THR A 99 -3.49 -11.72 -9.18
CA THR A 99 -2.06 -11.45 -9.01
C THR A 99 -1.45 -12.46 -8.05
N SER A 100 -0.21 -12.90 -8.34
CA SER A 100 0.49 -13.86 -7.50
C SER A 100 0.63 -13.41 -6.05
N LEU A 101 0.78 -12.10 -5.82
CA LEU A 101 0.84 -11.50 -4.50
C LEU A 101 -0.49 -11.63 -3.74
N HIS A 102 -1.60 -11.30 -4.37
CA HIS A 102 -2.93 -11.43 -3.75
C HIS A 102 -3.25 -12.89 -3.46
N THR A 103 -3.06 -13.79 -4.44
CA THR A 103 -3.30 -15.23 -4.28
C THR A 103 -2.45 -15.80 -3.14
N ARG A 104 -1.15 -15.52 -3.13
CA ARG A 104 -0.25 -15.98 -2.05
C ARG A 104 -0.70 -15.50 -0.68
N ALA A 105 -1.21 -14.28 -0.57
CA ALA A 105 -1.68 -13.76 0.70
C ALA A 105 -2.99 -14.43 1.17
N VAL A 106 -3.92 -14.70 0.26
CA VAL A 106 -5.16 -15.43 0.56
C VAL A 106 -4.84 -16.87 0.98
N ASP A 107 -4.00 -17.59 0.22
CA ASP A 107 -3.53 -18.94 0.55
C ASP A 107 -2.85 -18.99 1.92
N GLY A 108 -2.06 -17.95 2.21
CA GLY A 108 -1.40 -17.75 3.49
C GLY A 108 -2.36 -17.63 4.67
N ILE A 109 -3.48 -16.92 4.48
CA ILE A 109 -4.53 -16.77 5.50
C ILE A 109 -5.31 -18.09 5.66
N GLN A 110 -5.63 -18.77 4.56
CA GLN A 110 -6.29 -20.09 4.60
C GLN A 110 -5.43 -21.11 5.35
N THR A 111 -4.12 -21.15 5.04
CA THR A 111 -3.14 -21.99 5.73
C THR A 111 -3.03 -21.61 7.21
N PHE A 112 -2.99 -20.31 7.50
CA PHE A 112 -2.96 -19.82 8.87
C PHE A 112 -4.14 -20.37 9.65
N PHE A 113 -5.36 -20.37 9.09
CA PHE A 113 -6.57 -20.92 9.73
C PHE A 113 -6.76 -22.43 9.63
N GLN A 114 -5.91 -23.13 8.89
CA GLN A 114 -6.11 -24.53 8.51
C GLN A 114 -7.49 -24.76 7.87
N ASN A 115 -7.91 -23.82 7.01
CA ASN A 115 -9.19 -23.86 6.33
C ASN A 115 -9.06 -23.37 4.88
N ASP A 116 -8.90 -24.33 3.96
CA ASP A 116 -8.80 -24.07 2.53
C ASP A 116 -10.09 -23.51 1.91
N SER A 117 -11.22 -23.60 2.64
CA SER A 117 -12.51 -23.02 2.22
C SER A 117 -12.73 -21.62 2.78
N PHE A 118 -11.77 -21.04 3.51
CA PHE A 118 -11.87 -19.69 4.02
C PHE A 118 -11.75 -18.68 2.86
N ASP A 119 -12.87 -18.05 2.52
CA ASP A 119 -12.98 -17.04 1.46
C ASP A 119 -13.59 -15.75 2.02
N PRO A 120 -12.76 -14.86 2.61
CA PRO A 120 -13.27 -13.65 3.23
C PRO A 120 -13.63 -12.59 2.20
N VAL A 121 -14.64 -11.79 2.50
CA VAL A 121 -14.91 -10.56 1.72
C VAL A 121 -13.80 -9.55 1.98
N ILE A 122 -12.92 -9.37 1.00
CA ILE A 122 -11.84 -8.38 1.05
C ILE A 122 -12.37 -7.04 0.53
N THR A 123 -12.31 -6.01 1.36
CA THR A 123 -12.72 -4.64 1.02
C THR A 123 -11.54 -3.72 0.75
N LYS A 124 -10.34 -4.07 1.21
CA LYS A 124 -9.13 -3.30 0.93
C LYS A 124 -7.91 -4.21 0.94
N ALA A 125 -6.97 -3.94 0.03
CA ALA A 125 -5.67 -4.57 -0.03
C ALA A 125 -4.57 -3.52 -0.18
N VAL A 126 -3.47 -3.69 0.54
CA VAL A 126 -2.30 -2.81 0.47
C VAL A 126 -1.04 -3.64 0.31
N PHE A 127 -0.32 -3.44 -0.78
CA PHE A 127 1.07 -3.86 -0.89
C PHE A 127 1.98 -2.72 -0.43
N ASP A 128 2.96 -3.05 0.41
CA ASP A 128 3.96 -2.12 0.93
C ASP A 128 5.28 -2.89 1.10
N ASP A 129 6.12 -2.88 0.06
CA ASP A 129 7.44 -3.51 -0.02
C ASP A 129 7.51 -4.99 0.45
N ASP A 130 7.70 -5.23 1.75
CA ASP A 130 7.88 -6.55 2.36
C ASP A 130 6.59 -7.19 2.88
N ARG A 131 5.48 -6.44 2.87
CA ARG A 131 4.21 -6.86 3.44
C ARG A 131 3.02 -6.61 2.53
N TYR A 132 2.00 -7.42 2.77
CA TYR A 132 0.71 -7.33 2.15
C TYR A 132 -0.36 -7.30 3.23
N GLU A 133 -1.17 -6.24 3.25
CA GLU A 133 -2.23 -6.03 4.21
C GLU A 133 -3.58 -6.27 3.55
N ILE A 134 -4.42 -7.10 4.17
CA ILE A 134 -5.76 -7.44 3.70
C ILE A 134 -6.75 -7.01 4.77
N GLU A 135 -7.74 -6.23 4.36
CA GLU A 135 -8.84 -5.78 5.21
C GLU A 135 -10.17 -6.24 4.66
N GLY A 136 -11.06 -6.63 5.56
CA GLY A 136 -12.45 -6.98 5.29
C GLY A 136 -13.33 -6.61 6.49
N PRO A 137 -14.64 -6.84 6.42
CA PRO A 137 -15.55 -6.60 7.55
C PRO A 137 -15.07 -7.34 8.82
N GLY A 138 -14.68 -6.56 9.83
CA GLY A 138 -14.21 -7.10 11.12
C GLY A 138 -12.88 -7.84 11.07
N MET A 139 -12.10 -7.74 9.99
CA MET A 139 -10.85 -8.48 9.83
C MET A 139 -9.73 -7.64 9.23
N PHE A 140 -8.52 -7.85 9.75
CA PHE A 140 -7.28 -7.28 9.24
C PHE A 140 -6.20 -8.34 9.31
N PHE A 141 -5.48 -8.54 8.22
CA PHE A 141 -4.34 -9.45 8.14
C PHE A 141 -3.13 -8.69 7.61
N ARG A 142 -1.97 -8.93 8.20
CA ARG A 142 -0.68 -8.58 7.62
C ARG A 142 0.04 -9.86 7.27
N VAL A 143 0.43 -9.98 6.02
CA VAL A 143 1.07 -11.14 5.43
C VAL A 143 2.44 -10.70 4.91
N ASN A 144 3.46 -11.56 5.05
CA ASN A 144 4.74 -11.31 4.42
C ASN A 144 4.61 -11.50 2.90
N ALA A 145 4.94 -10.48 2.11
CA ALA A 145 4.68 -10.47 0.67
C ALA A 145 5.45 -11.59 -0.08
N THR A 146 6.62 -11.96 0.41
CA THR A 146 7.48 -13.00 -0.21
C THR A 146 7.00 -14.41 0.11
N THR A 147 6.70 -14.69 1.38
CA THR A 147 6.45 -16.05 1.87
C THR A 147 4.97 -16.41 1.96
N GLY A 148 4.07 -15.42 1.99
CA GLY A 148 2.66 -15.64 2.26
C GLY A 148 2.33 -15.92 3.72
N THR A 149 3.30 -15.91 4.64
CA THR A 149 3.00 -16.20 6.06
C THR A 149 2.30 -15.02 6.72
N VAL A 150 1.22 -15.29 7.46
CA VAL A 150 0.57 -14.29 8.32
C VAL A 150 1.53 -13.86 9.42
N VAL A 151 1.89 -12.58 9.42
CA VAL A 151 2.79 -11.94 10.42
C VAL A 151 1.98 -11.49 11.63
N SER A 152 0.80 -10.94 11.39
CA SER A 152 -0.13 -10.52 12.45
C SER A 152 -1.55 -10.48 11.90
N PHE A 153 -2.53 -10.68 12.75
CA PHE A 153 -3.93 -10.55 12.39
C PHE A 153 -4.71 -9.87 13.51
N ARG A 154 -5.86 -9.29 13.15
CA ARG A 154 -6.81 -8.72 14.08
C ARG A 154 -8.22 -9.04 13.62
N LEU A 155 -9.05 -9.42 14.59
CA LEU A 155 -10.45 -9.74 14.41
C LEU A 155 -11.26 -8.86 15.36
N ILE A 156 -12.22 -8.13 14.81
CA ILE A 156 -12.99 -7.11 15.55
C ILE A 156 -14.47 -7.33 15.32
N GLY A 157 -15.24 -7.37 16.41
CA GLY A 157 -16.70 -7.38 16.38
C GLY A 157 -17.31 -8.70 15.93
N ASN A 158 -18.64 -8.74 15.88
CA ASN A 158 -19.38 -9.94 15.51
C ASN A 158 -19.16 -10.36 14.06
N ASP A 159 -18.76 -9.43 13.20
CA ASP A 159 -18.48 -9.72 11.79
C ASP A 159 -17.27 -10.65 11.64
N SER A 160 -16.32 -10.58 12.57
CA SER A 160 -15.19 -11.51 12.64
C SER A 160 -15.62 -12.96 12.96
N VAL A 161 -16.72 -13.15 13.69
CA VAL A 161 -17.28 -14.47 13.99
C VAL A 161 -17.88 -15.11 12.74
N GLN A 162 -18.45 -14.31 11.84
CA GLN A 162 -18.97 -14.81 10.56
C GLN A 162 -17.83 -15.17 9.60
N ALA A 163 -16.77 -14.35 9.56
CA ALA A 163 -15.58 -14.66 8.78
C ALA A 163 -14.94 -16.00 9.21
N LEU A 164 -14.87 -16.25 10.52
CA LEU A 164 -14.22 -17.44 11.08
C LEU A 164 -15.09 -18.71 11.18
N ASN A 165 -16.35 -18.65 10.76
CA ASN A 165 -17.30 -19.74 10.94
C ASN A 165 -16.84 -20.98 10.14
N GLY A 166 -16.22 -21.95 10.82
CA GLY A 166 -15.67 -23.17 10.22
C GLY A 166 -14.16 -23.40 10.40
N SER A 167 -13.40 -22.46 10.98
CA SER A 167 -11.97 -22.69 11.26
C SER A 167 -11.73 -23.40 12.61
N GLU A 168 -10.82 -24.38 12.65
CA GLU A 168 -10.48 -25.11 13.88
C GLU A 168 -9.87 -24.18 14.95
N GLN A 169 -9.23 -23.11 14.54
CA GLN A 169 -8.61 -22.14 15.43
C GLN A 169 -9.62 -21.18 16.05
N TYR A 170 -10.74 -20.91 15.37
CA TYR A 170 -11.88 -20.27 16.02
C TYR A 170 -12.51 -21.20 17.06
N ALA A 171 -12.63 -22.50 16.77
CA ALA A 171 -13.11 -23.46 17.76
C ALA A 171 -12.19 -23.47 18.99
N GLY A 172 -10.86 -23.52 18.81
CA GLY A 172 -9.88 -23.44 19.90
C GLY A 172 -9.91 -22.10 20.66
N ALA A 173 -10.01 -20.96 19.98
CA ALA A 173 -10.12 -19.66 20.62
C ALA A 173 -11.45 -19.49 21.39
N ARG A 174 -12.55 -20.03 20.86
CA ARG A 174 -13.87 -20.04 21.49
C ARG A 174 -13.90 -20.96 22.71
N GLU A 175 -13.26 -22.12 22.63
CA GLU A 175 -13.11 -23.04 23.76
C GLU A 175 -12.25 -22.42 24.88
N ALA A 176 -11.14 -21.77 24.54
CA ALA A 176 -10.31 -21.05 25.51
C ALA A 176 -11.11 -19.94 26.22
N LEU A 177 -11.89 -19.14 25.48
CA LEU A 177 -12.75 -18.09 26.03
C LEU A 177 -13.85 -18.64 26.96
N ASN A 178 -14.44 -19.79 26.61
CA ASN A 178 -15.48 -20.42 27.45
C ASN A 178 -14.92 -21.20 28.65
N SER A 179 -13.64 -21.60 28.62
CA SER A 179 -12.97 -22.32 29.71
C SER A 179 -12.42 -21.42 30.82
N THR A 180 -12.47 -20.09 30.62
CA THR A 180 -11.98 -19.08 31.58
C THR A 180 -13.12 -18.46 32.41
N LEU A 181 -14.35 -18.99 32.29
CA LEU A 181 -15.52 -18.64 33.11
C LEU A 181 -15.80 -19.70 34.18
#